data_AF-A0A9D1R2D4-F1
#
_entry.id   AF-A0A9D1R2D4-F1
#
_cell.length_a   1.000
_cell.length_b   1.000
_cell.length_c   1.000
_cell.angle_alpha   90.00
_cell.angle_beta   90.00
_cell.angle_gamma   90.00
#
_symmetry.space_group_name_H-M   'P 1'
#
loop_
_entity.id
_entity.type
_entity.pdbx_description
1 polymer ?
#
loop_
_entity_poly.entity_id
_entity_poly.type
_entity_poly.pdbx_seq_one_letter_code
_entity_poly.pdbx_strand_id
1 'polypeptide(L)'
;FLRGKVAYLFERYKSDLELTSMLLCIGPSNQEVQDLPAVINEWVADAAGKTPELRRGRPITLFLVLTKFDMEFEKKKGALDDESRWSNRLHASLLDFLGKQHEWPERWTPEKPFDNVFWLRNPKFRWEAVISFDGERESGIRPEQAAYVEDMKAKCLKTPEVRRHFADPEAAWDAAFALNDGGVAYLRRHLRPVCDPAIKRRQVADRVADNLRPFVEHLRRFHRPDDKAALRERQRQLAMRLARSLALAAQNQRFGELLRAMLMRDHELYNLSYEVEDRLLREGPAPIPQASMGSAASAQDIMDDLFGDMAPPTAAPDGSPDGPEETAPPLDEAAAFAELVIDAWIERLNTLAADPVCQTYFGLDADDFGHLTHELVRGLSRLGLEKDMARAVREVSGYRNLRRDRLVWRQASMAAYCVNAFVDWLGFNPATTSETRRTIQLAGRTRTLFAQKPDPDGYPVLPPEPLPFDRQYYTDWLAALVHLIEGNTDFEDGQTFDPEQNARLGQLLDNLNPAAFAQDK
;
A
#
# COMPACT_ATOMS: atom_id res chain seq x y z
N PHE A 1 -21.79 43.76 0.13
CA PHE A 1 -20.37 43.86 0.51
C PHE A 1 -20.03 43.26 1.88
N LEU A 2 -20.65 43.66 2.99
CA LEU A 2 -20.34 43.09 4.34
C LEU A 2 -20.63 41.58 4.45
N ARG A 3 -21.74 41.09 3.86
CA ARG A 3 -22.18 39.68 3.94
C ARG A 3 -21.23 38.70 3.23
N GLY A 4 -20.78 39.02 2.02
CA GLY A 4 -19.81 38.19 1.28
C GLY A 4 -18.44 38.12 1.95
N LYS A 5 -18.02 39.19 2.65
CA LYS A 5 -16.76 39.20 3.41
C LYS A 5 -16.82 38.30 4.65
N VAL A 6 -17.97 38.26 5.35
CA VAL A 6 -18.16 37.40 6.52
C VAL A 6 -18.20 35.92 6.12
N ALA A 7 -18.92 35.57 5.06
CA ALA A 7 -18.96 34.20 4.54
C ALA A 7 -17.56 33.74 4.06
N TYR A 8 -16.85 34.57 3.30
CA TYR A 8 -15.49 34.26 2.84
C TYR A 8 -14.49 34.09 4.00
N LEU A 9 -14.53 34.95 5.01
CA LEU A 9 -13.67 34.80 6.19
C LEU A 9 -13.99 33.52 6.95
N PHE A 10 -15.27 33.19 7.09
CA PHE A 10 -15.71 31.95 7.72
C PHE A 10 -15.18 30.71 6.98
N GLU A 11 -15.38 30.64 5.67
CA GLU A 11 -14.89 29.55 4.83
C GLU A 11 -13.36 29.43 4.87
N ARG A 12 -12.65 30.57 4.84
CA ARG A 12 -11.19 30.59 4.92
C ARG A 12 -10.67 30.13 6.28
N TYR A 13 -11.22 30.64 7.38
CA TYR A 13 -10.81 30.21 8.71
C TYR A 13 -11.16 28.73 8.97
N LYS A 14 -12.21 28.22 8.31
CA LYS A 14 -12.59 26.81 8.30
C LYS A 14 -11.60 25.97 7.47
N SER A 15 -11.21 26.40 6.26
CA SER A 15 -10.23 25.70 5.41
C SER A 15 -8.84 25.65 6.03
N ASP A 16 -8.45 26.73 6.71
CA ASP A 16 -7.12 26.90 7.29
C ASP A 16 -7.02 26.27 8.71
N LEU A 17 -8.07 25.58 9.16
CA LEU A 17 -8.17 24.96 10.50
C LEU A 17 -7.88 25.96 11.64
N GLU A 18 -8.28 27.22 11.47
CA GLU A 18 -8.05 28.28 12.43
C GLU A 18 -9.16 28.42 13.47
N LEU A 19 -10.30 27.76 13.25
CA LEU A 19 -11.42 27.73 14.18
C LEU A 19 -11.41 26.45 15.03
N THR A 20 -11.20 26.59 16.33
CA THR A 20 -11.35 25.49 17.30
C THR A 20 -12.73 25.47 17.96
N SER A 21 -13.41 26.62 17.97
CA SER A 21 -14.71 26.82 18.61
C SER A 21 -15.47 27.97 17.97
N MET A 22 -16.79 27.91 18.00
CA MET A 22 -17.68 28.94 17.48
C MET A 22 -18.67 29.41 18.54
N LEU A 23 -18.80 30.73 18.68
CA LEU A 23 -19.84 31.37 19.49
C LEU A 23 -20.91 31.95 18.56
N LEU A 24 -22.08 31.32 18.53
CA LEU A 24 -23.23 31.81 17.80
C LEU A 24 -24.07 32.71 18.71
N CYS A 25 -23.96 34.02 18.53
CA CYS A 25 -24.65 35.00 19.36
C CYS A 25 -26.00 35.40 18.74
N ILE A 26 -27.12 35.12 19.42
CA ILE A 26 -28.48 35.38 18.93
C ILE A 26 -29.24 36.29 19.90
N GLY A 27 -29.79 37.41 19.39
CA GLY A 27 -30.67 38.32 20.14
C GLY A 27 -32.16 37.94 20.03
N PRO A 28 -33.07 38.54 20.81
CA PRO A 28 -34.50 38.17 20.92
C PRO A 28 -35.38 38.64 19.74
N SER A 29 -34.86 38.63 18.51
CA SER A 29 -35.57 39.03 17.30
C SER A 29 -35.62 37.92 16.25
N ASN A 30 -36.55 38.02 15.30
CA ASN A 30 -36.59 37.13 14.14
C ASN A 30 -35.26 37.21 13.39
N GLN A 31 -34.72 36.04 13.03
CA GLN A 31 -33.46 35.94 12.29
C GLN A 31 -33.73 36.15 10.80
N GLU A 32 -33.14 37.18 10.21
CA GLU A 32 -33.36 37.54 8.80
C GLU A 32 -32.47 36.76 7.82
N VAL A 33 -31.52 35.96 8.33
CA VAL A 33 -30.52 35.26 7.52
C VAL A 33 -30.94 33.80 7.30
N GLN A 34 -31.52 33.53 6.13
CA GLN A 34 -32.05 32.21 5.76
C GLN A 34 -30.96 31.14 5.57
N ASP A 35 -29.74 31.53 5.19
CA ASP A 35 -28.65 30.58 4.89
C ASP A 35 -27.86 30.14 6.13
N LEU A 36 -28.03 30.83 7.26
CA LEU A 36 -27.26 30.58 8.48
C LEU A 36 -27.46 29.17 9.05
N PRO A 37 -28.67 28.58 9.10
CA PRO A 37 -28.87 27.20 9.56
C PRO A 37 -28.02 26.19 8.81
N ALA A 38 -27.91 26.32 7.48
CA ALA A 38 -27.10 25.43 6.65
C ALA A 38 -25.60 25.55 6.97
N VAL A 39 -25.08 26.77 7.10
CA VAL A 39 -23.67 27.04 7.46
C VAL A 39 -23.33 26.46 8.83
N ILE A 40 -24.22 26.61 9.82
CA ILE A 40 -24.03 26.05 11.16
C ILE A 40 -24.09 24.52 11.13
N ASN A 41 -25.00 23.94 10.35
CA ASN A 41 -25.08 22.50 10.19
C ASN A 41 -23.81 21.91 9.56
N GLU A 42 -23.25 22.55 8.53
CA GLU A 42 -21.95 22.15 7.97
C GLU A 42 -20.83 22.25 9.00
N TRP A 43 -20.80 23.31 9.81
CA TRP A 43 -19.84 23.41 10.90
C TRP A 43 -19.97 22.26 11.90
N VAL A 44 -21.18 21.92 12.32
CA VAL A 44 -21.45 20.79 13.21
C VAL A 44 -21.01 19.47 12.58
N ALA A 45 -21.30 19.28 11.30
CA ALA A 45 -20.91 18.11 10.53
C ALA A 45 -19.39 17.92 10.47
N ASP A 46 -18.64 19.01 10.28
CA ASP A 46 -17.19 18.96 10.14
C ASP A 46 -16.48 18.90 11.49
N ALA A 47 -16.91 19.72 12.46
CA ALA A 47 -16.25 19.81 13.76
C ALA A 47 -16.56 18.64 14.68
N ALA A 48 -17.82 18.16 14.68
CA ALA A 48 -18.27 17.10 15.58
C ALA A 48 -18.63 15.81 14.84
N GLY A 49 -19.22 15.88 13.64
CA GLY A 49 -19.58 14.71 12.85
C GLY A 49 -20.96 14.83 12.22
N LYS A 50 -21.16 14.14 11.09
CA LYS A 50 -22.41 14.23 10.30
C LYS A 50 -23.62 13.59 10.97
N THR A 51 -23.41 12.55 11.77
CA THR A 51 -24.49 11.80 12.44
C THR A 51 -24.35 11.87 13.96
N PRO A 52 -25.43 11.66 14.72
CA PRO A 52 -25.37 11.62 16.19
C PRO A 52 -24.35 10.62 16.74
N GLU A 53 -24.20 9.47 16.09
CA GLU A 53 -23.27 8.40 16.48
C GLU A 53 -21.81 8.86 16.38
N LEU A 54 -21.47 9.57 15.30
CA LEU A 54 -20.12 10.10 15.08
C LEU A 54 -19.74 11.21 16.07
N ARG A 55 -20.73 11.89 16.65
CA ARG A 55 -20.53 12.95 17.65
C ARG A 55 -20.29 12.41 19.06
N ARG A 56 -20.53 11.11 19.31
CA ARG A 56 -20.36 10.50 20.64
C ARG A 56 -18.90 10.61 21.09
N GLY A 57 -18.69 11.12 22.31
CA GLY A 57 -17.36 11.27 22.91
C GLY A 57 -16.51 12.42 22.36
N ARG A 58 -17.02 13.21 21.41
CA ARG A 58 -16.33 14.39 20.87
C ARG A 58 -16.71 15.64 21.66
N PRO A 59 -15.78 16.60 21.84
CA PRO A 59 -16.07 17.86 22.53
C PRO A 59 -17.05 18.72 21.71
N ILE A 60 -17.98 19.39 22.40
CA ILE A 60 -18.90 20.34 21.76
C ILE A 60 -18.17 21.67 21.58
N THR A 61 -17.97 22.06 20.32
CA THR A 61 -17.22 23.29 19.96
C THR A 61 -18.12 24.44 19.53
N LEU A 62 -19.43 24.20 19.37
CA LEU A 62 -20.45 25.19 19.09
C LEU A 62 -21.11 25.66 20.39
N PHE A 63 -21.10 26.97 20.64
CA PHE A 63 -21.71 27.62 21.80
C PHE A 63 -22.84 28.50 21.31
N LEU A 64 -24.09 28.19 21.70
CA LEU A 64 -25.21 29.08 21.41
C LEU A 64 -25.34 30.09 22.54
N VAL A 65 -25.12 31.36 22.23
CA VAL A 65 -25.14 32.46 23.21
C VAL A 65 -26.38 33.31 22.96
N LEU A 66 -27.37 33.18 23.83
CA LEU A 66 -28.60 33.96 23.81
C LEU A 66 -28.33 35.32 24.47
N THR A 67 -27.97 36.29 23.63
CA THR A 67 -27.61 37.66 24.03
C THR A 67 -28.83 38.52 24.33
N LYS A 68 -28.60 39.68 24.97
CA LYS A 68 -29.63 40.64 25.39
C LYS A 68 -30.65 40.03 26.35
N PHE A 69 -30.17 39.20 27.27
CA PHE A 69 -30.99 38.53 28.28
C PHE A 69 -31.84 39.51 29.12
N ASP A 70 -31.36 40.73 29.34
CA ASP A 70 -32.09 41.81 30.00
C ASP A 70 -33.42 42.17 29.32
N MET A 71 -33.51 42.06 27.99
CA MET A 71 -34.74 42.33 27.24
C MET A 71 -35.82 41.28 27.52
N GLU A 72 -35.46 40.09 28.01
CA GLU A 72 -36.43 39.05 28.41
C GLU A 72 -37.23 39.47 29.66
N PHE A 73 -36.97 40.64 30.25
CA PHE A 73 -37.73 41.20 31.36
C PHE A 73 -38.58 42.41 30.97
N GLU A 74 -38.55 42.82 29.71
CA GLU A 74 -39.42 43.88 29.21
C GLU A 74 -40.88 43.40 29.25
N LYS A 75 -41.76 44.21 29.86
CA LYS A 75 -43.21 43.94 29.90
C LYS A 75 -43.87 44.59 28.70
N LYS A 76 -44.33 43.78 27.73
CA LYS A 76 -45.18 44.28 26.63
C LYS A 76 -46.54 44.68 27.18
N LYS A 77 -47.02 45.89 26.87
CA LYS A 77 -48.33 46.38 27.31
C LYS A 77 -49.43 45.40 26.84
N GLY A 78 -50.15 44.79 27.78
CA GLY A 78 -51.32 43.94 27.52
C GLY A 78 -51.10 42.43 27.55
N ALA A 79 -49.88 41.93 27.81
CA ALA A 79 -49.65 40.49 27.97
C ALA A 79 -49.94 40.04 29.41
N LEU A 80 -50.94 39.17 29.60
CA LEU A 80 -51.16 38.41 30.83
C LEU A 80 -50.18 37.22 30.86
N ASP A 81 -49.69 36.92 32.07
CA ASP A 81 -48.72 35.90 32.47
C ASP A 81 -48.02 35.11 31.35
N ASP A 82 -46.75 35.45 31.12
CA ASP A 82 -46.00 35.01 29.94
C ASP A 82 -45.24 33.70 30.23
N GLU A 83 -45.96 32.66 30.67
CA GLU A 83 -45.38 31.32 30.93
C GLU A 83 -44.64 30.76 29.70
N SER A 84 -45.06 31.18 28.50
CA SER A 84 -44.47 30.76 27.23
C SER A 84 -43.18 31.50 26.84
N ARG A 85 -42.77 32.55 27.56
CA ARG A 85 -41.65 33.43 27.17
C ARG A 85 -40.36 32.70 26.83
N TRP A 86 -39.89 31.88 27.77
CA TRP A 86 -38.63 31.15 27.63
C TRP A 86 -38.73 30.10 26.52
N SER A 87 -39.88 29.44 26.39
CA SER A 87 -40.14 28.48 25.32
C SER A 87 -40.08 29.16 23.95
N ASN A 88 -40.78 30.29 23.78
CA ASN A 88 -40.76 31.10 22.56
C ASN A 88 -39.34 31.56 22.21
N ARG A 89 -38.53 31.95 23.21
CA ARG A 89 -37.13 32.35 23.03
C ARG A 89 -36.27 31.22 22.46
N LEU A 90 -36.41 30.00 22.99
CA LEU A 90 -35.66 28.83 22.53
C LEU A 90 -36.14 28.33 21.17
N HIS A 91 -37.46 28.38 20.91
CA HIS A 91 -38.00 28.06 19.59
C HIS A 91 -37.48 29.01 18.52
N ALA A 92 -37.58 30.33 18.74
CA ALA A 92 -37.14 31.32 17.77
C ALA A 92 -35.61 31.31 17.50
N SER A 93 -34.81 30.81 18.45
CA SER A 93 -33.34 30.91 18.38
C SER A 93 -32.65 29.58 18.05
N LEU A 94 -33.25 28.45 18.40
CA LEU A 94 -32.66 27.12 18.28
C LEU A 94 -33.58 26.16 17.53
N LEU A 95 -34.78 25.87 18.04
CA LEU A 95 -35.59 24.76 17.53
C LEU A 95 -36.21 25.07 16.16
N ASP A 96 -36.90 26.19 16.01
CA ASP A 96 -37.57 26.52 14.75
C ASP A 96 -36.60 27.17 13.75
N PHE A 97 -35.51 27.74 14.25
CA PHE A 97 -34.49 28.38 13.42
C PHE A 97 -33.46 27.38 12.90
N LEU A 98 -32.77 26.66 13.80
CA LEU A 98 -31.72 25.70 13.45
C LEU A 98 -32.27 24.27 13.33
N GLY A 99 -33.24 23.91 14.16
CA GLY A 99 -33.82 22.56 14.24
C GLY A 99 -34.85 22.23 13.16
N LYS A 100 -35.42 23.25 12.50
CA LYS A 100 -36.45 23.05 11.47
C LYS A 100 -35.96 22.25 10.26
N GLN A 101 -34.70 22.42 9.88
CA GLN A 101 -34.08 21.73 8.74
C GLN A 101 -33.07 20.66 9.15
N HIS A 102 -32.66 20.63 10.42
CA HIS A 102 -31.56 19.79 10.89
C HIS A 102 -31.87 19.18 12.27
N GLU A 103 -31.61 17.89 12.43
CA GLU A 103 -31.98 17.14 13.64
C GLU A 103 -31.04 17.40 14.84
N TRP A 104 -29.85 17.97 14.61
CA TRP A 104 -28.79 18.05 15.63
C TRP A 104 -29.17 18.80 16.91
N PRO A 105 -30.06 19.83 16.93
CA PRO A 105 -30.47 20.46 18.17
C PRO A 105 -31.23 19.49 19.09
N GLU A 106 -32.15 18.71 18.53
CA GLU A 106 -32.95 17.76 19.30
C GLU A 106 -32.21 16.46 19.61
N ARG A 107 -31.30 16.06 18.71
CA ARG A 107 -30.52 14.82 18.78
C ARG A 107 -29.06 15.07 18.43
N TRP A 108 -28.31 15.55 19.42
CA TRP A 108 -26.88 15.80 19.27
C TRP A 108 -26.09 14.48 19.23
N THR A 109 -26.34 13.61 20.21
CA THR A 109 -25.96 12.19 20.21
C THR A 109 -27.22 11.32 20.29
N PRO A 110 -27.14 9.99 20.10
CA PRO A 110 -28.32 9.12 20.22
C PRO A 110 -29.04 9.23 21.57
N GLU A 111 -28.30 9.58 22.62
CA GLU A 111 -28.78 9.64 24.00
C GLU A 111 -29.07 11.06 24.50
N LYS A 112 -28.59 12.10 23.79
CA LYS A 112 -28.57 13.48 24.33
C LYS A 112 -28.92 14.55 23.27
N PRO A 113 -29.77 15.52 23.62
CA PRO A 113 -29.95 16.73 22.81
C PRO A 113 -28.71 17.63 22.87
N PHE A 114 -28.66 18.65 22.01
CA PHE A 114 -27.65 19.70 22.11
C PHE A 114 -27.92 20.55 23.35
N ASP A 115 -26.97 20.64 24.28
CA ASP A 115 -27.17 21.33 25.56
C ASP A 115 -26.14 22.43 25.89
N ASN A 116 -25.43 22.92 24.87
CA ASN A 116 -24.39 23.93 25.03
C ASN A 116 -24.92 25.36 24.75
N VAL A 117 -25.99 25.74 25.48
CA VAL A 117 -26.66 27.05 25.39
C VAL A 117 -26.37 27.91 26.62
N PHE A 118 -26.20 29.22 26.41
CA PHE A 118 -25.80 30.18 27.44
C PHE A 118 -26.64 31.46 27.38
N TRP A 119 -26.97 32.00 28.54
CA TRP A 119 -27.51 33.36 28.66
C TRP A 119 -26.37 34.37 28.70
N LEU A 120 -26.53 35.50 28.00
CA LEU A 120 -25.56 36.60 28.06
C LEU A 120 -26.26 37.95 28.12
N ARG A 121 -25.85 38.76 29.09
CA ARG A 121 -26.29 40.13 29.32
C ARG A 121 -25.11 41.07 29.15
N ASN A 122 -25.35 42.30 28.73
CA ASN A 122 -24.31 43.33 28.69
C ASN A 122 -24.39 44.23 29.94
N PRO A 123 -23.47 44.11 30.92
CA PRO A 123 -23.51 44.93 32.14
C PRO A 123 -23.27 46.43 31.90
N LYS A 124 -22.76 46.81 30.72
CA LYS A 124 -22.60 48.22 30.34
C LYS A 124 -23.90 48.89 29.92
N PHE A 125 -24.96 48.12 29.67
CA PHE A 125 -26.28 48.65 29.39
C PHE A 125 -27.02 48.82 30.72
N ARG A 126 -27.48 50.04 31.01
CA ARG A 126 -28.13 50.38 32.29
C ARG A 126 -29.54 49.79 32.36
N TRP A 127 -29.64 48.57 32.88
CA TRP A 127 -30.90 47.86 33.10
C TRP A 127 -31.52 48.23 34.46
N GLU A 128 -31.86 49.51 34.62
CA GLU A 128 -32.37 50.10 35.88
C GLU A 128 -33.76 49.57 36.28
N ALA A 129 -34.44 48.88 35.37
CA ALA A 129 -35.70 48.21 35.66
C ALA A 129 -35.53 47.12 36.72
N VAL A 130 -34.37 46.46 36.83
CA VAL A 130 -34.12 45.32 37.72
C VAL A 130 -32.84 45.45 38.56
N ILE A 131 -31.80 46.11 38.04
CA ILE A 131 -30.50 46.21 38.71
C ILE A 131 -30.29 47.62 39.29
N SER A 132 -29.75 47.68 40.51
CA SER A 132 -29.27 48.89 41.17
C SER A 132 -27.83 49.19 40.75
N PHE A 133 -27.52 50.48 40.57
CA PHE A 133 -26.20 50.93 40.15
C PHE A 133 -25.58 51.88 41.19
N ASP A 134 -24.30 51.66 41.48
CA ASP A 134 -23.43 52.61 42.19
C ASP A 134 -22.50 53.26 41.15
N GLY A 135 -22.81 54.49 40.76
CA GLY A 135 -22.23 55.13 39.59
C GLY A 135 -22.48 54.33 38.31
N GLU A 136 -21.40 53.81 37.72
CA GLU A 136 -21.40 52.99 36.49
C GLU A 136 -21.32 51.47 36.76
N ARG A 137 -21.31 51.05 38.03
CA ARG A 137 -21.18 49.64 38.42
C ARG A 137 -22.47 49.09 38.98
N GLU A 138 -22.74 47.83 38.69
CA GLU A 138 -23.88 47.10 39.24
C GLU A 138 -23.62 46.75 40.70
N SER A 139 -24.58 47.07 41.57
CA SER A 139 -24.48 46.90 43.02
C SER A 139 -25.38 45.79 43.57
N GLY A 140 -26.45 45.42 42.86
CA GLY A 140 -27.35 44.34 43.26
C GLY A 140 -28.66 44.36 42.52
N ILE A 141 -29.47 43.31 42.72
CA ILE A 141 -30.87 43.31 42.29
C ILE A 141 -31.64 44.29 43.18
N ARG A 142 -32.51 45.08 42.57
CA ARG A 142 -33.41 46.00 43.27
C ARG A 142 -34.31 45.25 44.25
N PRO A 143 -34.40 45.64 45.53
CA PRO A 143 -35.22 44.94 46.51
C PRO A 143 -36.68 44.80 46.07
N GLU A 144 -37.23 45.81 45.39
CA GLU A 144 -38.60 45.79 44.86
C GLU A 144 -38.82 44.82 43.69
N GLN A 145 -37.75 44.36 43.02
CA GLN A 145 -37.81 43.40 41.91
C GLN A 145 -37.36 41.99 42.32
N ALA A 146 -36.84 41.78 43.52
CA ALA A 146 -36.31 40.49 43.96
C ALA A 146 -37.34 39.36 43.81
N ALA A 147 -38.58 39.57 44.27
CA ALA A 147 -39.65 38.59 44.14
C ALA A 147 -40.02 38.29 42.67
N TYR A 148 -39.94 39.29 41.78
CA TYR A 148 -40.21 39.11 40.36
C TYR A 148 -39.08 38.33 39.67
N VAL A 149 -37.82 38.60 40.01
CA VAL A 149 -36.67 37.85 39.48
C VAL A 149 -36.74 36.38 39.91
N GLU A 150 -37.09 36.10 41.17
CA GLU A 150 -37.26 34.72 41.66
C GLU A 150 -38.42 33.99 40.95
N ASP A 151 -39.56 34.65 40.73
CA ASP A 151 -40.66 34.07 39.92
C ASP A 151 -40.21 33.75 38.49
N MET A 152 -39.47 34.66 37.85
CA MET A 152 -38.93 34.47 36.51
C MET A 152 -37.88 33.35 36.46
N LYS A 153 -37.02 33.23 37.47
CA LYS A 153 -36.08 32.11 37.63
C LYS A 153 -36.85 30.79 37.72
N ALA A 154 -37.85 30.71 38.61
CA ALA A 154 -38.66 29.52 38.78
C ALA A 154 -39.39 29.11 37.49
N LYS A 155 -39.92 30.07 36.73
CA LYS A 155 -40.54 29.82 35.41
C LYS A 155 -39.53 29.32 34.39
N CYS A 156 -38.36 29.96 34.29
CA CYS A 156 -37.28 29.56 33.38
C CYS A 156 -36.81 28.13 33.65
N LEU A 157 -36.58 27.78 34.92
CA LEU A 157 -36.12 26.44 35.32
C LEU A 157 -37.19 25.35 35.12
N LYS A 158 -38.48 25.72 35.12
CA LYS A 158 -39.59 24.80 34.82
C LYS A 158 -39.80 24.58 33.31
N THR A 159 -39.34 25.49 32.46
CA THR A 159 -39.51 25.39 31.00
C THR A 159 -38.78 24.14 30.44
N PRO A 160 -39.48 23.24 29.74
CA PRO A 160 -38.89 22.00 29.22
C PRO A 160 -37.70 22.24 28.28
N GLU A 161 -37.79 23.22 27.37
CA GLU A 161 -36.73 23.50 26.39
C GLU A 161 -35.46 24.00 27.07
N VAL A 162 -35.60 24.81 28.14
CA VAL A 162 -34.45 25.28 28.94
C VAL A 162 -33.77 24.11 29.63
N ARG A 163 -34.53 23.21 30.27
CA ARG A 163 -33.98 22.00 30.90
C ARG A 163 -33.31 21.05 29.91
N ARG A 164 -33.78 21.04 28.66
CA ARG A 164 -33.28 20.17 27.60
C ARG A 164 -31.98 20.68 26.97
N HIS A 165 -31.85 22.00 26.81
CA HIS A 165 -30.79 22.62 26.01
C HIS A 165 -29.75 23.41 26.82
N PHE A 166 -29.89 23.52 28.14
CA PHE A 166 -28.85 24.05 29.01
C PHE A 166 -28.25 22.90 29.83
N ALA A 167 -26.94 22.75 29.77
CA ALA A 167 -26.21 21.76 30.58
C ALA A 167 -26.44 21.95 32.09
N ASP A 168 -26.51 23.20 32.54
CA ASP A 168 -26.89 23.59 33.90
C ASP A 168 -27.74 24.87 33.83
N PRO A 169 -29.09 24.74 33.79
CA PRO A 169 -30.00 25.87 33.69
C PRO A 169 -29.88 26.89 34.83
N GLU A 170 -29.65 26.41 36.06
CA GLU A 170 -29.58 27.26 37.24
C GLU A 170 -28.28 28.06 37.25
N ALA A 171 -27.14 27.40 37.02
CA ALA A 171 -25.86 28.10 36.94
C ALA A 171 -25.82 29.08 35.76
N ALA A 172 -26.48 28.78 34.64
CA ALA A 172 -26.58 29.70 33.50
C ALA A 172 -27.42 30.95 33.84
N TRP A 173 -28.51 30.78 34.60
CA TRP A 173 -29.31 31.90 35.10
C TRP A 173 -28.52 32.78 36.05
N ASP A 174 -27.92 32.18 37.07
CA ASP A 174 -27.15 32.89 38.10
C ASP A 174 -25.96 33.64 37.48
N ALA A 175 -25.32 33.04 36.48
CA ALA A 175 -24.27 33.69 35.71
C ALA A 175 -24.74 34.94 34.95
N ALA A 176 -25.92 34.91 34.33
CA ALA A 176 -26.47 36.08 33.63
C ALA A 176 -26.80 37.24 34.59
N PHE A 177 -27.13 36.93 35.84
CA PHE A 177 -27.35 37.90 36.92
C PHE A 177 -26.07 38.31 37.67
N ALA A 178 -24.93 37.68 37.40
CA ALA A 178 -23.67 38.05 38.02
C ALA A 178 -23.31 39.52 37.74
N LEU A 179 -23.17 40.29 38.81
CA LEU A 179 -22.95 41.73 38.75
C LEU A 179 -21.65 42.07 38.04
N ASN A 180 -21.70 43.03 37.13
CA ASN A 180 -20.57 43.50 36.32
C ASN A 180 -19.92 42.43 35.41
N ASP A 181 -20.53 41.24 35.28
CA ASP A 181 -20.07 40.15 34.41
C ASP A 181 -21.11 39.77 33.34
N GLY A 182 -22.36 39.56 33.75
CA GLY A 182 -23.46 39.27 32.82
C GLY A 182 -23.36 37.92 32.09
N GLY A 183 -22.57 36.97 32.61
CA GLY A 183 -22.46 35.59 32.11
C GLY A 183 -21.15 35.29 31.37
N VAL A 184 -20.28 36.29 31.18
CA VAL A 184 -19.00 36.14 30.48
C VAL A 184 -18.07 35.16 31.18
N ALA A 185 -17.94 35.21 32.51
CA ALA A 185 -17.07 34.31 33.26
C ALA A 185 -17.53 32.84 33.13
N TYR A 186 -18.83 32.61 33.14
CA TYR A 186 -19.43 31.29 32.98
C TYR A 186 -19.21 30.74 31.57
N LEU A 187 -19.45 31.55 30.54
CA LEU A 187 -19.15 31.19 29.15
C LEU A 187 -17.66 30.90 28.95
N ARG A 188 -16.77 31.75 29.48
CA ARG A 188 -15.31 31.57 29.40
C ARG A 188 -14.86 30.26 30.03
N ARG A 189 -15.45 29.85 31.16
CA ARG A 189 -15.14 28.59 31.83
C ARG A 189 -15.41 27.38 30.93
N HIS A 190 -16.51 27.40 30.18
CA HIS A 190 -16.89 26.31 29.26
C HIS A 190 -16.18 26.38 27.91
N LEU A 191 -15.74 27.58 27.51
CA LEU A 191 -14.97 27.79 26.29
C LEU A 191 -13.51 27.35 26.45
N ARG A 192 -12.91 27.54 27.64
CA ARG A 192 -11.48 27.28 27.88
C ARG A 192 -11.00 25.87 27.49
N PRO A 193 -11.73 24.76 27.76
CA PRO A 193 -11.28 23.42 27.39
C PRO A 193 -11.16 23.18 25.88
N VAL A 194 -11.92 23.92 25.06
CA VAL A 194 -11.90 23.79 23.59
C VAL A 194 -11.00 24.83 22.91
N CYS A 195 -10.42 25.76 23.68
CA CYS A 195 -9.41 26.71 23.23
C CYS A 195 -8.00 26.27 23.65
N ASP A 196 -7.66 25.00 23.40
CA ASP A 196 -6.34 24.43 23.66
C ASP A 196 -5.52 24.29 22.35
N PRO A 197 -4.37 24.97 22.21
CA PRO A 197 -3.47 24.79 21.07
C PRO A 197 -3.06 23.33 20.80
N ALA A 198 -3.04 22.47 21.83
CA ALA A 198 -2.73 21.05 21.69
C ALA A 198 -3.81 20.28 20.90
N ILE A 199 -5.06 20.75 20.87
CA ILE A 199 -6.12 20.17 20.04
C ILE A 199 -5.81 20.43 18.55
N LYS A 200 -5.43 21.67 18.21
CA LYS A 200 -5.03 22.03 16.83
C LYS A 200 -3.81 21.24 16.38
N ARG A 201 -2.79 21.08 17.25
CA ARG A 201 -1.60 20.26 16.92
C ARG A 201 -1.97 18.80 16.63
N ARG A 202 -2.86 18.20 17.42
CA ARG A 202 -3.37 16.84 17.18
C ARG A 202 -4.12 16.73 15.87
N GLN A 203 -5.04 17.66 15.58
CA GLN A 203 -5.79 17.68 14.31
C GLN A 203 -4.87 17.80 13.08
N VAL A 204 -3.82 18.63 13.17
CA VAL A 204 -2.83 18.75 12.09
C VAL A 204 -2.05 17.45 11.93
N ALA A 205 -1.60 16.82 13.01
CA ALA A 205 -0.89 15.55 12.97
C ALA A 205 -1.74 14.42 12.35
N ASP A 206 -3.02 14.31 12.75
CA ASP A 206 -3.97 13.35 12.18
C ASP A 206 -4.16 13.58 10.67
N ARG A 207 -4.29 14.85 10.25
CA ARG A 207 -4.44 15.19 8.83
C ARG A 207 -3.19 14.89 8.01
N VAL A 208 -2.00 15.13 8.56
CA VAL A 208 -0.73 14.75 7.95
C VAL A 208 -0.67 13.23 7.79
N ALA A 209 -1.03 12.47 8.83
CA ALA A 209 -1.07 11.01 8.77
C ALA A 209 -2.05 10.48 7.71
N ASP A 210 -3.26 11.05 7.63
CA ASP A 210 -4.25 10.68 6.60
C ASP A 210 -3.75 10.98 5.19
N ASN A 211 -3.11 12.13 4.97
CA ASN A 211 -2.55 12.51 3.68
C ASN A 211 -1.34 11.67 3.28
N LEU A 212 -0.51 11.23 4.25
CA LEU A 212 0.66 10.38 4.00
C LEU A 212 0.29 8.93 3.69
N ARG A 213 -0.84 8.43 4.23
CA ARG A 213 -1.24 7.03 4.11
C ARG A 213 -1.30 6.52 2.66
N PRO A 214 -1.92 7.23 1.69
CA PRO A 214 -1.92 6.80 0.29
C PRO A 214 -0.51 6.71 -0.32
N PHE A 215 0.40 7.63 0.03
CA PHE A 215 1.78 7.62 -0.47
C PHE A 215 2.56 6.44 0.09
N VAL A 216 2.45 6.19 1.40
CA VAL A 216 3.09 5.06 2.07
C VAL A 216 2.55 3.74 1.51
N GLU A 217 1.24 3.62 1.30
CA GLU A 217 0.63 2.43 0.68
C GLU A 217 1.10 2.20 -0.76
N HIS A 218 1.30 3.27 -1.54
CA HIS A 218 1.81 3.18 -2.89
C HIS A 218 3.29 2.75 -2.91
N LEU A 219 4.13 3.40 -2.09
CA LEU A 219 5.57 3.11 -1.99
C LEU A 219 5.85 1.72 -1.41
N ARG A 220 5.02 1.23 -0.48
CA ARG A 220 5.13 -0.13 0.08
C ARG A 220 5.06 -1.22 -0.97
N ARG A 221 4.38 -1.00 -2.11
CA ARG A 221 4.31 -1.97 -3.21
C ARG A 221 5.68 -2.24 -3.86
N PHE A 222 6.59 -1.28 -3.74
CA PHE A 222 7.93 -1.34 -4.31
C PHE A 222 9.00 -1.70 -3.26
N HIS A 223 8.65 -1.76 -1.98
CA HIS A 223 9.56 -2.08 -0.89
C HIS A 223 9.40 -3.54 -0.44
N ARG A 224 10.51 -4.28 -0.45
CA ARG A 224 10.56 -5.66 0.07
C ARG A 224 10.98 -5.65 1.54
N PRO A 225 10.13 -6.15 2.46
CA PRO A 225 10.52 -6.33 3.86
C PRO A 225 11.63 -7.38 3.98
N ASP A 226 12.51 -7.19 4.96
CA ASP A 226 13.83 -7.82 5.11
C ASP A 226 13.79 -9.32 5.54
N ASP A 227 13.09 -10.19 4.78
CA ASP A 227 12.94 -11.63 5.05
C ASP A 227 13.99 -12.51 4.35
N LYS A 228 15.09 -11.92 3.82
CA LYS A 228 16.11 -12.70 3.09
C LYS A 228 16.93 -13.62 4.00
N ALA A 229 17.19 -13.25 5.25
CA ALA A 229 17.95 -14.10 6.17
C ALA A 229 17.16 -15.36 6.55
N ALA A 230 15.87 -15.22 6.86
CA ALA A 230 15.03 -16.37 7.17
C ALA A 230 14.68 -17.18 5.91
N LEU A 231 14.51 -16.53 4.74
CA LEU A 231 14.35 -17.25 3.48
C LEU A 231 15.60 -18.07 3.12
N ARG A 232 16.81 -17.50 3.26
CA ARG A 232 18.07 -18.25 3.06
C ARG A 232 18.19 -19.41 4.02
N GLU A 233 17.81 -19.22 5.28
CA GLU A 233 17.84 -20.31 6.27
C GLU A 233 16.81 -21.41 5.95
N ARG A 234 15.59 -21.04 5.52
CA ARG A 234 14.58 -22.01 5.04
C ARG A 234 15.06 -22.77 3.82
N GLN A 235 15.66 -22.09 2.85
CA GLN A 235 16.22 -22.71 1.64
C GLN A 235 17.39 -23.64 1.97
N ARG A 236 18.25 -23.25 2.91
CA ARG A 236 19.33 -24.11 3.43
C ARG A 236 18.78 -25.36 4.12
N GLN A 237 17.73 -25.23 4.93
CA GLN A 237 17.07 -26.37 5.58
C GLN A 237 16.43 -27.31 4.55
N LEU A 238 15.78 -26.75 3.52
CA LEU A 238 15.23 -27.52 2.41
C LEU A 238 16.33 -28.30 1.68
N ALA A 239 17.43 -27.62 1.31
CA ALA A 239 18.55 -28.24 0.61
C ALA A 239 19.17 -29.39 1.42
N MET A 240 19.32 -29.23 2.74
CA MET A 240 19.81 -30.29 3.63
C MET A 240 18.84 -31.47 3.73
N ARG A 241 17.53 -31.19 3.76
CA ARG A 241 16.48 -32.22 3.81
C ARG A 241 16.49 -33.06 2.52
N LEU A 242 16.45 -32.41 1.36
CA LEU A 242 16.51 -33.07 0.06
C LEU A 242 17.81 -33.86 -0.12
N ALA A 243 18.96 -33.28 0.26
CA ALA A 243 20.24 -33.97 0.17
C ALA A 243 20.27 -35.25 1.04
N ARG A 244 19.60 -35.23 2.21
CA ARG A 244 19.48 -36.42 3.07
C ARG A 244 18.59 -37.48 2.44
N SER A 245 17.42 -37.11 1.92
CA SER A 245 16.51 -38.04 1.27
C SER A 245 17.17 -38.71 0.04
N LEU A 246 17.89 -37.91 -0.76
CA LEU A 246 18.64 -38.43 -1.91
C LEU A 246 19.87 -39.25 -1.51
N ALA A 247 20.52 -38.94 -0.40
CA ALA A 247 21.59 -39.79 0.14
C ALA A 247 21.07 -41.18 0.56
N LEU A 248 19.83 -41.29 1.07
CA LEU A 248 19.18 -42.57 1.34
C LEU A 248 18.85 -43.30 0.03
N ALA A 249 18.39 -42.61 -1.01
CA ALA A 249 18.19 -43.20 -2.33
C ALA A 249 19.52 -43.75 -2.92
N ALA A 250 20.62 -43.03 -2.72
CA ALA A 250 21.97 -43.48 -3.10
C ALA A 250 22.42 -44.69 -2.29
N GLN A 251 22.20 -44.70 -0.97
CA GLN A 251 22.47 -45.86 -0.11
C GLN A 251 21.71 -47.11 -0.58
N ASN A 252 20.49 -46.93 -1.06
CA ASN A 252 19.65 -48.00 -1.62
C ASN A 252 19.94 -48.33 -3.09
N GLN A 253 20.99 -47.75 -3.69
CA GLN A 253 21.38 -47.95 -5.10
C GLN A 253 20.32 -47.52 -6.12
N ARG A 254 19.42 -46.59 -5.75
CA ARG A 254 18.32 -46.09 -6.61
C ARG A 254 18.60 -44.71 -7.22
N PHE A 255 19.67 -44.04 -6.79
CA PHE A 255 19.97 -42.68 -7.24
C PHE A 255 20.23 -42.57 -8.75
N GLY A 256 20.99 -43.52 -9.33
CA GLY A 256 21.22 -43.54 -10.78
C GLY A 256 19.93 -43.77 -11.59
N GLU A 257 18.99 -44.53 -11.04
CA GLU A 257 17.68 -44.74 -11.65
C GLU A 257 16.80 -43.49 -11.57
N LEU A 258 16.88 -42.74 -10.46
CA LEU A 258 16.22 -41.45 -10.32
C LEU A 258 16.75 -40.45 -11.38
N LEU A 259 18.08 -40.33 -11.51
CA LEU A 259 18.68 -39.49 -12.55
C LEU A 259 18.19 -39.90 -13.93
N ARG A 260 18.25 -41.21 -14.25
CA ARG A 260 17.79 -41.76 -15.53
C ARG A 260 16.32 -41.44 -15.81
N ALA A 261 15.46 -41.41 -14.79
CA ALA A 261 14.05 -41.08 -14.95
C ALA A 261 13.85 -39.61 -15.37
N MET A 262 14.76 -38.71 -14.97
CA MET A 262 14.74 -37.28 -15.32
C MET A 262 15.36 -36.95 -16.68
N LEU A 263 16.06 -37.90 -17.32
CA LEU A 263 16.70 -37.68 -18.63
C LEU A 263 15.68 -37.69 -19.78
N MET A 264 16.00 -36.96 -20.84
CA MET A 264 15.26 -36.95 -22.11
C MET A 264 15.98 -37.78 -23.17
N ARG A 265 15.21 -38.52 -23.98
CA ARG A 265 15.74 -39.27 -25.13
C ARG A 265 15.51 -38.48 -26.41
N ASP A 266 16.47 -38.54 -27.32
CA ASP A 266 16.41 -37.81 -28.60
C ASP A 266 15.20 -38.19 -29.46
N HIS A 267 14.78 -39.46 -29.46
CA HIS A 267 13.56 -39.88 -30.18
C HIS A 267 12.26 -39.31 -29.60
N GLU A 268 12.25 -38.93 -28.31
CA GLU A 268 11.09 -38.27 -27.68
C GLU A 268 11.00 -36.82 -28.16
N LEU A 269 12.14 -36.16 -28.32
CA LEU A 269 12.24 -34.77 -28.79
C LEU A 269 12.11 -34.63 -30.31
N TYR A 270 12.34 -35.70 -31.07
CA TYR A 270 12.20 -35.73 -32.53
C TYR A 270 10.79 -35.31 -32.98
N ASN A 271 9.74 -35.72 -32.26
CA ASN A 271 8.37 -35.36 -32.63
C ASN A 271 8.05 -33.89 -32.34
N LEU A 272 8.63 -33.32 -31.27
CA LEU A 272 8.41 -31.92 -30.87
C LEU A 272 8.89 -30.93 -31.93
N SER A 273 9.91 -31.27 -32.75
CA SER A 273 10.37 -30.36 -33.79
C SER A 273 9.32 -30.11 -34.88
N TYR A 274 8.47 -31.10 -35.15
CA TYR A 274 7.37 -30.95 -36.12
C TYR A 274 6.23 -30.10 -35.55
N GLU A 275 6.02 -30.14 -34.24
CA GLU A 275 5.03 -29.29 -33.56
C GLU A 275 5.44 -27.81 -33.60
N VAL A 276 6.74 -27.51 -33.46
CA VAL A 276 7.27 -26.14 -33.68
C VAL A 276 7.00 -25.66 -35.10
N GLU A 277 7.26 -26.51 -36.09
CA GLU A 277 7.06 -26.15 -37.50
C GLU A 277 5.57 -25.86 -37.79
N ASP A 278 4.66 -26.69 -37.29
CA ASP A 278 3.22 -26.48 -37.39
C ASP A 278 2.75 -25.22 -36.61
N ARG A 279 3.32 -24.95 -35.42
CA ARG A 279 3.06 -23.73 -34.63
C ARG A 279 3.49 -22.47 -35.40
N LEU A 280 4.70 -22.45 -35.94
CA LEU A 280 5.22 -21.31 -36.71
C LEU A 280 4.49 -21.11 -38.05
N LEU A 281 4.06 -22.20 -38.70
CA LEU A 281 3.24 -22.14 -39.91
C LEU A 281 1.85 -21.53 -39.64
N ARG A 282 1.26 -21.78 -38.46
CA ARG A 282 -0.03 -21.20 -38.05
C ARG A 282 0.08 -19.75 -37.60
N GLU A 283 1.17 -19.40 -36.91
CA GLU A 283 1.40 -18.04 -36.40
C GLU A 283 1.82 -17.04 -37.51
N GLY A 284 2.22 -17.55 -38.69
CA GLY A 284 2.60 -16.75 -39.85
C GLY A 284 4.01 -16.14 -39.70
N PRO A 285 4.72 -15.85 -40.80
CA PRO A 285 6.06 -15.29 -40.68
C PRO A 285 6.01 -13.91 -40.01
N ALA A 286 6.84 -13.71 -38.98
CA ALA A 286 7.09 -12.38 -38.45
C ALA A 286 7.51 -11.45 -39.60
N PRO A 287 7.04 -10.19 -39.64
CA PRO A 287 7.39 -9.26 -40.70
C PRO A 287 8.91 -9.16 -40.77
N ILE A 288 9.48 -9.62 -41.89
CA ILE A 288 10.88 -9.43 -42.21
C ILE A 288 11.08 -7.91 -42.22
N PRO A 289 11.99 -7.33 -41.42
CA PRO A 289 12.33 -5.93 -41.57
C PRO A 289 12.81 -5.77 -43.01
N GLN A 290 12.02 -5.09 -43.84
CA GLN A 290 12.52 -4.67 -45.13
C GLN A 290 13.74 -3.79 -44.82
N ALA A 291 14.92 -4.24 -45.23
CA ALA A 291 16.08 -3.38 -45.22
C ALA A 291 15.72 -2.16 -46.07
N SER A 292 15.47 -1.03 -45.41
CA SER A 292 15.25 0.24 -46.07
C SER A 292 16.49 0.53 -46.92
N MET A 293 16.35 0.42 -48.24
CA MET A 293 17.30 0.99 -49.19
C MET A 293 17.10 2.52 -49.16
N GLY A 294 17.63 3.14 -48.13
CA GLY A 294 17.57 4.59 -47.90
C GLY A 294 17.72 4.90 -46.42
N SER A 295 18.65 5.79 -46.08
CA SER A 295 18.71 6.38 -44.75
C SER A 295 17.40 7.15 -44.54
N ALA A 296 16.59 6.79 -43.55
CA ALA A 296 15.41 7.56 -43.20
C ALA A 296 15.87 8.93 -42.68
N ALA A 297 15.72 9.98 -43.49
CA ALA A 297 15.99 11.35 -43.06
C ALA A 297 14.95 11.76 -42.03
N SER A 298 15.40 12.25 -40.86
CA SER A 298 14.46 12.74 -39.85
C SER A 298 13.82 14.04 -40.34
N ALA A 299 12.59 14.32 -39.87
CA ALA A 299 11.93 15.58 -40.17
C ALA A 299 12.73 16.79 -39.67
N GLN A 300 13.60 16.59 -38.67
CA GLN A 300 14.52 17.59 -38.15
C GLN A 300 15.65 17.87 -39.16
N ASP A 301 16.27 16.83 -39.74
CA ASP A 301 17.34 16.98 -40.73
C ASP A 301 16.84 17.69 -41.99
N ILE A 302 15.60 17.42 -42.42
CA ILE A 302 14.96 18.08 -43.57
C ILE A 302 14.67 19.55 -43.28
N MET A 303 14.27 19.89 -42.05
CA MET A 303 13.96 21.26 -41.64
C MET A 303 15.23 22.11 -41.48
N ASP A 304 16.30 21.53 -40.94
CA ASP A 304 17.61 22.19 -40.82
C ASP A 304 18.23 22.46 -42.21
N ASP A 305 18.10 21.52 -43.15
CA ASP A 305 18.59 21.70 -44.53
C ASP A 305 17.77 22.73 -45.33
N LEU A 306 16.47 22.89 -45.05
CA LEU A 306 15.61 23.85 -45.75
C LEU A 306 15.67 25.28 -45.21
N PHE A 307 15.82 25.46 -43.89
CA PHE A 307 15.63 26.76 -43.24
C PHE A 307 16.84 27.25 -42.42
N GLY A 308 17.84 26.41 -42.18
CA GLY A 308 19.06 26.76 -41.43
C GLY A 308 18.78 27.51 -40.13
N ASP A 309 19.62 28.49 -39.79
CA ASP A 309 19.55 29.31 -38.56
C ASP A 309 18.28 30.19 -38.42
N MET A 310 17.35 30.16 -39.38
CA MET A 310 16.08 30.89 -39.31
C MET A 310 14.93 30.04 -38.73
N ALA A 311 15.18 28.77 -38.38
CA ALA A 311 14.22 27.94 -37.68
C ALA A 311 13.96 28.45 -36.25
N PRO A 312 12.71 28.70 -35.82
CA PRO A 312 12.41 29.09 -34.45
C PRO A 312 12.83 27.98 -33.48
N PRO A 313 13.38 28.29 -32.29
CA PRO A 313 13.68 27.27 -31.30
C PRO A 313 12.38 26.58 -30.86
N THR A 314 12.21 25.33 -31.27
CA THR A 314 11.08 24.50 -30.88
C THR A 314 11.25 24.11 -29.41
N ALA A 315 10.35 24.60 -28.56
CA ALA A 315 10.24 24.12 -27.18
C ALA A 315 9.91 22.63 -27.21
N ALA A 316 10.73 21.82 -26.52
CA ALA A 316 10.51 20.39 -26.37
C ALA A 316 9.14 20.13 -25.75
N PRO A 317 8.25 19.35 -26.40
CA PRO A 317 7.18 18.68 -25.70
C PRO A 317 7.79 17.54 -24.89
N ASP A 318 7.76 17.67 -23.55
CA ASP A 318 7.89 16.53 -22.65
C ASP A 318 6.76 15.54 -22.98
N GLY A 319 7.13 14.40 -23.58
CA GLY A 319 6.20 13.34 -23.93
C GLY A 319 6.34 12.87 -25.38
N SER A 320 7.46 12.23 -25.70
CA SER A 320 7.55 11.31 -26.84
C SER A 320 7.95 9.94 -26.30
N PRO A 321 7.12 8.90 -26.43
CA PRO A 321 7.52 7.53 -26.14
C PRO A 321 8.32 7.01 -27.33
N ASP A 322 9.61 7.34 -27.36
CA ASP A 322 10.56 6.77 -28.33
C ASP A 322 11.96 6.74 -27.70
N GLY A 323 12.14 5.82 -26.75
CA GLY A 323 13.31 4.95 -26.84
C GLY A 323 12.83 3.70 -27.56
N PRO A 324 13.63 3.04 -28.42
CA PRO A 324 13.27 1.72 -28.88
C PRO A 324 13.10 0.85 -27.63
N GLU A 325 11.86 0.57 -27.25
CA GLU A 325 11.57 -0.68 -26.59
C GLU A 325 12.20 -1.73 -27.49
N GLU A 326 13.28 -2.37 -27.02
CA GLU A 326 13.73 -3.65 -27.52
C GLU A 326 12.55 -4.61 -27.35
N THR A 327 11.61 -4.54 -28.28
CA THR A 327 10.66 -5.59 -28.56
C THR A 327 11.55 -6.80 -28.85
N ALA A 328 11.52 -7.76 -27.91
CA ALA A 328 12.31 -8.98 -28.01
C ALA A 328 12.14 -9.53 -29.43
N PRO A 329 13.25 -9.87 -30.12
CA PRO A 329 13.15 -10.36 -31.49
C PRO A 329 12.16 -11.53 -31.54
N PRO A 330 11.34 -11.65 -32.61
CA PRO A 330 10.40 -12.76 -32.75
C PRO A 330 11.14 -14.08 -32.54
N LEU A 331 10.55 -14.97 -31.73
CA LEU A 331 11.12 -16.28 -31.40
C LEU A 331 11.54 -17.01 -32.67
N ASP A 332 12.85 -17.18 -32.83
CA ASP A 332 13.46 -18.01 -33.89
C ASP A 332 13.05 -19.49 -33.69
N GLU A 333 12.99 -20.31 -34.75
CA GLU A 333 12.61 -21.74 -34.73
C GLU A 333 13.37 -22.51 -33.64
N ALA A 334 14.66 -22.20 -33.46
CA ALA A 334 15.50 -22.81 -32.43
C ALA A 334 15.11 -22.41 -30.99
N ALA A 335 14.59 -21.20 -30.80
CA ALA A 335 14.13 -20.72 -29.50
C ALA A 335 12.76 -21.31 -29.14
N ALA A 336 11.83 -21.34 -30.10
CA ALA A 336 10.53 -22.01 -29.93
C ALA A 336 10.71 -23.52 -29.67
N PHE A 337 11.68 -24.17 -30.31
CA PHE A 337 12.03 -25.56 -30.02
C PHE A 337 12.61 -25.75 -28.62
N ALA A 338 13.50 -24.86 -28.18
CA ALA A 338 14.06 -24.91 -26.83
C ALA A 338 12.97 -24.75 -25.76
N GLU A 339 12.04 -23.81 -25.93
CA GLU A 339 10.87 -23.61 -25.07
C GLU A 339 10.06 -24.91 -24.92
N LEU A 340 9.64 -25.52 -26.04
CA LEU A 340 8.87 -26.78 -26.01
C LEU A 340 9.63 -27.94 -25.36
N VAL A 341 10.95 -28.05 -25.58
CA VAL A 341 11.76 -29.09 -24.95
C VAL A 341 11.84 -28.90 -23.44
N ILE A 342 11.99 -27.65 -22.97
CA ILE A 342 12.00 -27.33 -21.55
C ILE A 342 10.64 -27.63 -20.93
N ASP A 343 9.53 -27.24 -21.57
CA ASP A 343 8.18 -27.54 -21.11
C ASP A 343 7.93 -29.05 -21.00
N ALA A 344 8.31 -29.83 -22.01
CA ALA A 344 8.18 -31.29 -22.00
C ALA A 344 9.01 -31.93 -20.87
N TRP A 345 10.19 -31.38 -20.57
CA TRP A 345 11.01 -31.84 -19.46
C TRP A 345 10.40 -31.47 -18.09
N ILE A 346 9.84 -30.28 -17.93
CA ILE A 346 9.12 -29.86 -16.72
C ILE A 346 7.91 -30.78 -16.48
N GLU A 347 7.13 -31.08 -17.52
CA GLU A 347 6.01 -32.02 -17.44
C GLU A 347 6.47 -33.42 -17.00
N ARG A 348 7.60 -33.90 -17.53
CA ARG A 348 8.21 -35.17 -17.12
C ARG A 348 8.56 -35.18 -15.63
N LEU A 349 9.20 -34.14 -15.12
CA LEU A 349 9.53 -34.03 -13.70
C LEU A 349 8.28 -33.98 -12.82
N ASN A 350 7.26 -33.22 -13.24
CA ASN A 350 5.99 -33.14 -12.52
C ASN A 350 5.25 -34.48 -12.50
N THR A 351 5.25 -35.22 -13.61
CA THR A 351 4.67 -36.56 -13.71
C THR A 351 5.39 -37.55 -12.79
N LEU A 352 6.73 -37.50 -12.79
CA LEU A 352 7.56 -38.32 -11.91
C LEU A 352 7.30 -38.02 -10.42
N ALA A 353 7.18 -36.73 -10.08
CA ALA A 353 6.89 -36.27 -8.71
C ALA A 353 5.49 -36.66 -8.23
N ALA A 354 4.51 -36.69 -9.13
CA ALA A 354 3.12 -37.01 -8.82
C ALA A 354 2.84 -38.52 -8.67
N ASP A 355 3.72 -39.40 -9.16
CA ASP A 355 3.52 -40.86 -9.12
C ASP A 355 3.84 -41.45 -7.72
N PRO A 356 2.83 -41.99 -6.98
CA PRO A 356 3.05 -42.57 -5.65
C PRO A 356 3.98 -43.80 -5.66
N VAL A 357 4.05 -44.53 -6.78
CA VAL A 357 4.97 -45.67 -6.93
C VAL A 357 6.40 -45.16 -6.96
N CYS A 358 6.67 -44.09 -7.73
CA CYS A 358 7.98 -43.44 -7.78
C CYS A 358 8.37 -42.82 -6.44
N GLN A 359 7.45 -42.14 -5.75
CA GLN A 359 7.68 -41.59 -4.40
C GLN A 359 8.15 -42.68 -3.41
N THR A 360 7.43 -43.79 -3.37
CA THR A 360 7.76 -44.93 -2.50
C THR A 360 9.07 -45.59 -2.92
N TYR A 361 9.30 -45.75 -4.23
CA TYR A 361 10.49 -46.39 -4.76
C TYR A 361 11.75 -45.56 -4.49
N PHE A 362 11.74 -44.25 -4.68
CA PHE A 362 12.91 -43.40 -4.44
C PHE A 362 13.05 -42.94 -2.99
N GLY A 363 12.02 -43.13 -2.15
CA GLY A 363 12.04 -42.70 -0.75
C GLY A 363 11.93 -41.19 -0.59
N LEU A 364 11.23 -40.53 -1.50
CA LEU A 364 10.93 -39.10 -1.51
C LEU A 364 9.42 -38.96 -1.36
N ASP A 365 8.95 -38.26 -0.32
CA ASP A 365 7.52 -37.95 -0.21
C ASP A 365 7.09 -36.93 -1.28
N ALA A 366 5.78 -36.75 -1.45
CA ALA A 366 5.23 -35.87 -2.47
C ALA A 366 5.74 -34.42 -2.35
N ASP A 367 5.93 -33.92 -1.12
CA ASP A 367 6.41 -32.56 -0.88
C ASP A 367 7.88 -32.42 -1.26
N ASP A 368 8.75 -33.34 -0.85
CA ASP A 368 10.17 -33.34 -1.19
C ASP A 368 10.40 -33.54 -2.70
N PHE A 369 9.59 -34.37 -3.35
CA PHE A 369 9.63 -34.52 -4.81
C PHE A 369 9.23 -33.23 -5.53
N GLY A 370 8.14 -32.59 -5.06
CA GLY A 370 7.69 -31.31 -5.60
C GLY A 370 8.73 -30.20 -5.43
N HIS A 371 9.35 -30.10 -4.25
CA HIS A 371 10.42 -29.13 -4.00
C HIS A 371 11.67 -29.40 -4.83
N LEU A 372 12.07 -30.66 -5.01
CA LEU A 372 13.21 -31.02 -5.86
C LEU A 372 12.95 -30.57 -7.31
N THR A 373 11.77 -30.89 -7.86
CA THR A 373 11.37 -30.46 -9.20
C THR A 373 11.38 -28.94 -9.31
N HIS A 374 10.77 -28.24 -8.35
CA HIS A 374 10.73 -26.78 -8.35
C HIS A 374 12.13 -26.14 -8.39
N GLU A 375 13.05 -26.61 -7.54
CA GLU A 375 14.40 -26.05 -7.47
C GLU A 375 15.28 -26.40 -8.68
N LEU A 376 15.06 -27.57 -9.31
CA LEU A 376 15.72 -27.93 -10.57
C LEU A 376 15.25 -27.02 -11.71
N VAL A 377 13.94 -26.78 -11.83
CA VAL A 377 13.38 -25.88 -12.85
C VAL A 377 13.87 -24.45 -12.65
N ARG A 378 13.83 -23.94 -11.41
CA ARG A 378 14.36 -22.61 -11.08
C ARG A 378 15.85 -22.51 -11.34
N GLY A 379 16.61 -23.56 -11.04
CA GLY A 379 18.04 -23.65 -11.32
C GLY A 379 18.35 -23.63 -12.82
N LEU A 380 17.57 -24.34 -13.62
CA LEU A 380 17.67 -24.36 -15.07
C LEU A 380 17.46 -22.96 -15.67
N SER A 381 16.39 -22.27 -15.24
CA SER A 381 16.09 -20.90 -15.66
C SER A 381 17.17 -19.92 -15.23
N ARG A 382 17.66 -20.02 -13.98
CA ARG A 382 18.74 -19.17 -13.44
C ARG A 382 20.03 -19.31 -14.22
N LEU A 383 20.36 -20.53 -14.62
CA LEU A 383 21.57 -20.83 -15.39
C LEU A 383 21.39 -20.56 -16.89
N GLY A 384 20.19 -20.17 -17.34
CA GLY A 384 19.92 -19.75 -18.71
C GLY A 384 19.95 -20.91 -19.73
N LEU A 385 19.65 -22.14 -19.30
CA LEU A 385 19.78 -23.32 -20.16
C LEU A 385 18.94 -23.21 -21.44
N GLU A 386 17.75 -22.62 -21.38
CA GLU A 386 16.89 -22.41 -22.55
C GLU A 386 17.61 -21.59 -23.63
N LYS A 387 18.23 -20.47 -23.25
CA LYS A 387 19.00 -19.61 -24.16
C LYS A 387 20.23 -20.33 -24.71
N ASP A 388 20.93 -21.08 -23.87
CA ASP A 388 22.08 -21.88 -24.27
C ASP A 388 21.70 -23.01 -25.23
N MET A 389 20.56 -23.66 -24.99
CA MET A 389 20.01 -24.71 -25.87
C MET A 389 19.60 -24.12 -27.22
N ALA A 390 18.86 -23.00 -27.23
CA ALA A 390 18.47 -22.32 -28.47
C ALA A 390 19.70 -21.94 -29.30
N ARG A 391 20.79 -21.48 -28.66
CA ARG A 391 22.07 -21.22 -29.34
C ARG A 391 22.69 -22.50 -29.91
N ALA A 392 22.79 -23.58 -29.13
CA ALA A 392 23.37 -24.83 -29.58
C ALA A 392 22.57 -25.47 -30.74
N VAL A 393 21.25 -25.43 -30.68
CA VAL A 393 20.36 -25.88 -31.76
C VAL A 393 20.55 -25.04 -33.03
N ARG A 394 20.69 -23.72 -32.90
CA ARG A 394 20.95 -22.83 -34.03
C ARG A 394 22.29 -23.13 -34.72
N GLU A 395 23.34 -23.39 -33.96
CA GLU A 395 24.66 -23.76 -34.51
C GLU A 395 24.60 -25.05 -35.32
N VAL A 396 23.89 -26.07 -34.82
CA VAL A 396 23.66 -27.34 -35.52
C VAL A 396 22.76 -27.16 -36.76
N SER A 397 21.96 -26.11 -36.81
CA SER A 397 21.08 -25.76 -37.93
C SER A 397 21.78 -25.02 -39.06
N GLY A 398 22.94 -24.41 -38.81
CA GLY A 398 23.71 -23.64 -39.80
C GLY A 398 24.36 -24.47 -40.92
N TYR A 399 24.32 -25.80 -40.87
CA TYR A 399 24.93 -26.67 -41.88
C TYR A 399 24.08 -26.78 -43.14
N ARG A 400 24.41 -25.98 -44.17
CA ARG A 400 23.66 -25.78 -45.43
C ARG A 400 23.43 -27.00 -46.35
N ASN A 401 23.86 -28.22 -45.98
CA ASN A 401 23.81 -29.41 -46.87
C ASN A 401 23.23 -30.69 -46.22
N LEU A 402 22.48 -30.60 -45.11
CA LEU A 402 21.85 -31.78 -44.51
C LEU A 402 20.40 -31.97 -44.98
N ARG A 403 20.00 -33.24 -45.18
CA ARG A 403 18.58 -33.62 -45.36
C ARG A 403 17.81 -33.28 -44.07
N ARG A 404 16.59 -32.76 -44.20
CA ARG A 404 15.74 -32.29 -43.09
C ARG A 404 15.61 -33.30 -41.96
N ASP A 405 15.28 -34.56 -42.26
CA ASP A 405 15.21 -35.65 -41.26
C ASP A 405 16.49 -35.79 -40.42
N ARG A 406 17.67 -35.78 -41.08
CA ARG A 406 18.95 -35.82 -40.37
C ARG A 406 19.24 -34.56 -39.57
N LEU A 407 18.72 -33.41 -40.01
CA LEU A 407 18.86 -32.15 -39.27
C LEU A 407 18.03 -32.20 -37.99
N VAL A 408 16.77 -32.64 -38.08
CA VAL A 408 15.87 -32.79 -36.93
C VAL A 408 16.48 -33.72 -35.89
N TRP A 409 16.99 -34.89 -36.30
CA TRP A 409 17.68 -35.80 -35.37
C TRP A 409 18.85 -35.12 -34.66
N ARG A 410 19.64 -34.31 -35.37
CA ARG A 410 20.76 -33.59 -34.72
C ARG A 410 20.28 -32.51 -33.74
N GLN A 411 19.22 -31.79 -34.06
CA GLN A 411 18.63 -30.80 -33.16
C GLN A 411 18.07 -31.49 -31.90
N ALA A 412 17.33 -32.59 -32.07
CA ALA A 412 16.80 -33.40 -30.98
C ALA A 412 17.91 -33.99 -30.10
N SER A 413 18.97 -34.56 -30.69
CA SER A 413 20.12 -35.06 -29.92
C SER A 413 20.86 -33.94 -29.18
N MET A 414 20.97 -32.74 -29.77
CA MET A 414 21.58 -31.59 -29.10
C MET A 414 20.73 -31.08 -27.92
N ALA A 415 19.42 -30.96 -28.12
CA ALA A 415 18.49 -30.57 -27.06
C ALA A 415 18.48 -31.59 -25.91
N ALA A 416 18.45 -32.88 -26.23
CA ALA A 416 18.59 -33.96 -25.25
C ALA A 416 19.92 -33.86 -24.50
N TYR A 417 21.03 -33.59 -25.20
CA TYR A 417 22.34 -33.38 -24.56
C TYR A 417 22.32 -32.20 -23.58
N CYS A 418 21.72 -31.06 -23.95
CA CYS A 418 21.63 -29.89 -23.06
C CYS A 418 20.88 -30.20 -21.76
N VAL A 419 19.69 -30.82 -21.86
CA VAL A 419 18.90 -31.22 -20.68
C VAL A 419 19.62 -32.26 -19.85
N ASN A 420 20.15 -33.31 -20.49
CA ASN A 420 20.81 -34.41 -19.79
C ASN A 420 22.10 -33.95 -19.11
N ALA A 421 22.89 -33.07 -19.75
CA ALA A 421 24.05 -32.46 -19.12
C ALA A 421 23.68 -31.57 -17.92
N PHE A 422 22.54 -30.89 -17.97
CA PHE A 422 22.03 -30.18 -16.79
C PHE A 422 21.66 -31.17 -15.67
N VAL A 423 20.93 -32.25 -15.96
CA VAL A 423 20.56 -33.27 -14.95
C VAL A 423 21.81 -33.93 -14.34
N ASP A 424 22.81 -34.27 -15.16
CA ASP A 424 24.00 -34.99 -14.71
C ASP A 424 24.96 -34.12 -13.89
N TRP A 425 24.97 -32.80 -14.12
CA TRP A 425 26.03 -31.91 -13.59
C TRP A 425 25.53 -30.63 -12.92
N LEU A 426 24.26 -30.28 -13.02
CA LEU A 426 23.61 -29.09 -12.44
C LEU A 426 24.36 -27.77 -12.74
N GLY A 427 24.92 -27.66 -13.95
CA GLY A 427 25.72 -26.50 -14.39
C GLY A 427 27.23 -26.64 -14.20
N PHE A 428 27.73 -27.75 -13.64
CA PHE A 428 29.15 -27.99 -13.38
C PHE A 428 29.77 -29.06 -14.30
N ASN A 429 29.32 -29.13 -15.56
CA ASN A 429 29.79 -30.13 -16.50
C ASN A 429 31.31 -29.99 -16.73
N PRO A 430 32.13 -31.01 -16.44
CA PRO A 430 33.58 -30.92 -16.56
C PRO A 430 34.09 -30.77 -18.00
N ALA A 431 33.29 -31.12 -19.00
CA ALA A 431 33.64 -30.96 -20.42
C ALA A 431 33.55 -29.50 -20.90
N THR A 432 32.71 -28.68 -20.26
CA THR A 432 32.43 -27.29 -20.69
C THR A 432 32.83 -26.24 -19.64
N THR A 433 33.01 -26.65 -18.39
CA THR A 433 33.22 -25.76 -17.25
C THR A 433 34.59 -25.98 -16.62
N SER A 434 35.39 -24.91 -16.54
CA SER A 434 36.73 -24.94 -15.94
C SER A 434 36.70 -25.37 -14.47
N GLU A 435 37.79 -25.97 -13.99
CA GLU A 435 37.92 -26.41 -12.60
C GLU A 435 37.65 -25.29 -11.59
N THR A 436 38.12 -24.07 -11.90
CA THR A 436 37.90 -22.86 -11.09
C THR A 436 36.42 -22.54 -10.91
N ARG A 437 35.60 -22.69 -11.96
CA ARG A 437 34.14 -22.47 -11.91
C ARG A 437 33.39 -23.64 -11.27
N ARG A 438 33.99 -24.83 -11.21
CA ARG A 438 33.46 -26.01 -10.50
C ARG A 438 33.90 -26.09 -9.04
N THR A 439 34.70 -25.12 -8.57
CA THR A 439 35.14 -25.05 -7.18
C THR A 439 34.17 -24.21 -6.38
N ILE A 440 33.42 -24.85 -5.48
CA ILE A 440 32.41 -24.20 -4.64
C ILE A 440 32.85 -24.16 -3.17
N GLN A 441 32.25 -23.24 -2.42
CA GLN A 441 32.31 -23.22 -0.95
C GLN A 441 31.01 -23.80 -0.40
N LEU A 442 31.10 -24.87 0.37
CA LEU A 442 29.93 -25.50 0.99
C LEU A 442 30.27 -25.87 2.44
N ALA A 443 29.44 -25.42 3.39
CA ALA A 443 29.64 -25.65 4.83
C ALA A 443 31.06 -25.26 5.33
N GLY A 444 31.62 -24.16 4.79
CA GLY A 444 32.96 -23.66 5.16
C GLY A 444 34.13 -24.47 4.58
N ARG A 445 33.87 -25.38 3.63
CA ARG A 445 34.91 -26.15 2.94
C ARG A 445 34.90 -25.86 1.44
N THR A 446 36.09 -25.69 0.89
CA THR A 446 36.30 -25.62 -0.56
C THR A 446 36.26 -27.01 -1.16
N ARG A 447 35.48 -27.18 -2.24
CA ARG A 447 35.38 -28.45 -2.97
C ARG A 447 35.32 -28.21 -4.47
N THR A 448 36.14 -28.95 -5.22
CA THR A 448 36.02 -29.07 -6.67
C THR A 448 35.04 -30.17 -7.02
N LEU A 449 33.93 -29.81 -7.67
CA LEU A 449 32.90 -30.76 -8.10
C LEU A 449 33.33 -31.50 -9.37
N PHE A 450 33.08 -32.80 -9.42
CA PHE A 450 33.29 -33.66 -10.60
C PHE A 450 34.72 -33.63 -11.15
N ALA A 451 35.70 -33.61 -10.24
CA ALA A 451 37.12 -33.56 -10.61
C ALA A 451 37.49 -34.70 -11.56
N GLN A 452 38.00 -34.37 -12.74
CA GLN A 452 38.47 -35.36 -13.70
C GLN A 452 39.84 -35.86 -13.25
N LYS A 453 40.03 -37.19 -13.30
CA LYS A 453 41.37 -37.75 -13.17
C LYS A 453 42.11 -37.53 -14.49
N PRO A 454 43.38 -37.14 -14.46
CA PRO A 454 44.18 -37.10 -15.67
C PRO A 454 44.18 -38.47 -16.32
N ASP A 455 44.19 -38.50 -17.65
CA ASP A 455 44.37 -39.74 -18.39
C ASP A 455 45.69 -40.40 -17.95
N PRO A 456 45.69 -41.70 -17.66
CA PRO A 456 46.90 -42.37 -17.23
C PRO A 456 47.94 -42.38 -18.36
N ASP A 457 49.19 -42.07 -18.03
CA ASP A 457 50.31 -42.30 -18.95
C ASP A 457 50.52 -43.82 -19.12
N GLY A 458 50.02 -44.38 -20.22
CA GLY A 458 50.13 -45.81 -20.54
C GLY A 458 48.94 -46.63 -20.03
N TYR A 459 49.20 -47.81 -19.45
CA TYR A 459 48.13 -48.68 -18.96
C TYR A 459 47.59 -48.17 -17.61
N PRO A 460 46.25 -48.15 -17.41
CA PRO A 460 45.66 -47.75 -16.14
C PRO A 460 46.10 -48.69 -15.01
N VAL A 461 46.67 -48.13 -13.95
CA VAL A 461 47.00 -48.87 -12.73
C VAL A 461 45.73 -49.09 -11.92
N LEU A 462 45.21 -50.31 -11.94
CA LEU A 462 44.00 -50.66 -11.22
C LEU A 462 44.33 -51.04 -9.77
N PRO A 463 43.73 -50.38 -8.76
CA PRO A 463 43.87 -50.82 -7.39
C PRO A 463 43.21 -52.19 -7.16
N PRO A 464 43.63 -52.94 -6.12
CA PRO A 464 43.04 -54.24 -5.79
C PRO A 464 41.56 -54.13 -5.35
N GLU A 465 41.14 -52.96 -4.86
CA GLU A 465 39.74 -52.67 -4.54
C GLU A 465 39.15 -51.72 -5.59
N PRO A 466 37.87 -51.91 -6.00
CA PRO A 466 37.19 -50.99 -6.90
C PRO A 466 37.18 -49.57 -6.35
N LEU A 467 37.50 -48.60 -7.21
CA LEU A 467 37.37 -47.19 -6.85
C LEU A 467 35.89 -46.87 -6.59
N PRO A 468 35.55 -46.15 -5.50
CA PRO A 468 34.18 -45.79 -5.15
C PRO A 468 33.69 -44.59 -6.00
N PHE A 469 33.72 -44.75 -7.32
CA PHE A 469 33.37 -43.72 -8.29
C PHE A 469 31.93 -43.23 -8.11
N ASP A 470 31.00 -44.17 -7.88
CA ASP A 470 29.58 -43.94 -7.66
C ASP A 470 29.37 -43.04 -6.42
N ARG A 471 30.01 -43.38 -5.31
CA ARG A 471 29.96 -42.59 -4.08
C ARG A 471 30.51 -41.19 -4.31
N GLN A 472 31.63 -41.05 -5.01
CA GLN A 472 32.20 -39.73 -5.29
C GLN A 472 31.28 -38.88 -6.15
N TYR A 473 30.71 -39.47 -7.22
CA TYR A 473 29.77 -38.81 -8.11
C TYR A 473 28.51 -38.35 -7.37
N TYR A 474 27.83 -39.22 -6.61
CA TYR A 474 26.63 -38.80 -5.87
C TYR A 474 26.95 -37.75 -4.80
N THR A 475 28.11 -37.83 -4.15
CA THR A 475 28.51 -36.81 -3.17
C THR A 475 28.78 -35.44 -3.85
N ASP A 476 29.36 -35.42 -5.05
CA ASP A 476 29.55 -34.19 -5.83
C ASP A 476 28.20 -33.66 -6.32
N TRP A 477 27.31 -34.53 -6.81
CA TRP A 477 25.98 -34.13 -7.28
C TRP A 477 25.12 -33.53 -6.17
N LEU A 478 25.10 -34.14 -4.98
CA LEU A 478 24.37 -33.60 -3.82
C LEU A 478 24.95 -32.24 -3.37
N ALA A 479 26.27 -32.07 -3.44
CA ALA A 479 26.89 -30.77 -3.17
C ALA A 479 26.52 -29.71 -4.22
N ALA A 480 26.45 -30.11 -5.49
CA ALA A 480 25.96 -29.25 -6.58
C ALA A 480 24.50 -28.86 -6.37
N LEU A 481 23.63 -29.79 -5.97
CA LEU A 481 22.22 -29.51 -5.67
C LEU A 481 22.06 -28.51 -4.52
N VAL A 482 22.78 -28.70 -3.41
CA VAL A 482 22.70 -27.76 -2.28
C VAL A 482 23.16 -26.37 -2.70
N HIS A 483 24.26 -26.28 -3.45
CA HIS A 483 24.74 -25.01 -4.01
C HIS A 483 23.75 -24.39 -5.00
N LEU A 484 23.06 -25.20 -5.81
CA LEU A 484 22.04 -24.76 -6.73
C LEU A 484 20.87 -24.10 -5.97
N ILE A 485 20.33 -24.78 -4.96
CA ILE A 485 19.20 -24.31 -4.14
C ILE A 485 19.57 -23.02 -3.38
N GLU A 486 20.74 -23.00 -2.74
CA GLU A 486 21.22 -21.79 -2.04
C GLU A 486 21.33 -20.60 -3.00
N GLY A 487 21.87 -20.84 -4.20
CA GLY A 487 22.00 -19.82 -5.24
C GLY A 487 20.68 -19.41 -5.91
N ASN A 488 19.63 -20.23 -5.84
CA ASN A 488 18.31 -19.88 -6.34
C ASN A 488 17.63 -18.82 -5.46
N THR A 489 18.03 -18.65 -4.19
CA THR A 489 17.37 -17.74 -3.23
C THR A 489 17.19 -16.31 -3.74
N ASP A 490 18.14 -15.81 -4.55
CA ASP A 490 18.13 -14.45 -5.09
C ASP A 490 17.61 -14.35 -6.54
N PHE A 491 17.13 -15.46 -7.14
CA PHE A 491 16.65 -15.50 -8.52
C PHE A 491 15.11 -15.47 -8.61
N GLU A 492 14.56 -14.40 -9.17
CA GLU A 492 13.14 -14.29 -9.56
C GLU A 492 13.08 -13.86 -11.03
N ASP A 493 12.47 -14.69 -11.88
CA ASP A 493 12.02 -14.46 -13.27
C ASP A 493 12.43 -13.13 -13.92
N GLY A 494 13.73 -13.00 -14.22
CA GLY A 494 14.25 -11.98 -15.14
C GLY A 494 14.26 -10.52 -14.69
N GLN A 495 13.93 -10.17 -13.43
CA GLN A 495 14.00 -8.77 -12.96
C GLN A 495 15.23 -8.52 -12.08
N THR A 496 16.10 -7.62 -12.52
CA THR A 496 17.25 -7.10 -11.76
C THR A 496 16.78 -6.17 -10.65
N PHE A 497 16.99 -6.57 -9.39
CA PHE A 497 16.67 -5.81 -8.19
C PHE A 497 17.93 -5.18 -7.58
N ASP A 498 17.90 -3.87 -7.28
CA ASP A 498 18.99 -3.14 -6.61
C ASP A 498 18.76 -3.13 -5.07
N PRO A 499 19.57 -3.85 -4.28
CA PRO A 499 19.44 -3.91 -2.83
C PRO A 499 19.64 -2.56 -2.14
N GLU A 500 20.46 -1.67 -2.71
CA GLU A 500 20.74 -0.36 -2.12
C GLU A 500 19.52 0.56 -2.25
N GLN A 501 18.84 0.52 -3.39
CA GLN A 501 17.61 1.28 -3.61
C GLN A 501 16.47 0.80 -2.72
N ASN A 502 16.32 -0.51 -2.52
CA ASN A 502 15.30 -1.03 -1.61
C ASN A 502 15.57 -0.66 -0.14
N ALA A 503 16.83 -0.69 0.29
CA ALA A 503 17.19 -0.23 1.65
C ALA A 503 16.90 1.26 1.84
N ARG A 504 17.20 2.10 0.84
CA ARG A 504 16.83 3.53 0.86
C ARG A 504 15.32 3.73 0.89
N LEU A 505 14.57 2.95 0.13
CA LEU A 505 13.10 2.98 0.14
C LEU A 505 12.52 2.54 1.49
N GLY A 506 13.12 1.55 2.15
CA GLY A 506 12.77 1.12 3.50
C GLY A 506 12.96 2.23 4.53
N GLN A 507 14.11 2.91 4.51
CA GLN A 507 14.36 4.06 5.37
C GLN A 507 13.35 5.20 5.13
N LEU A 508 12.99 5.47 3.87
CA LEU A 508 11.95 6.45 3.54
C LEU A 508 10.59 6.05 4.11
N LEU A 509 10.21 4.77 3.98
CA LEU A 509 8.94 4.26 4.51
C LEU A 509 8.88 4.31 6.04
N ASP A 510 9.98 4.04 6.73
CA ASP A 510 10.08 4.13 8.19
C ASP A 510 9.96 5.59 8.66
N ASN A 511 10.63 6.52 7.97
CA ASN A 511 10.55 7.96 8.27
C ASN A 511 9.16 8.55 7.99
N LEU A 512 8.42 8.00 7.03
CA LEU A 512 7.07 8.43 6.67
C LEU A 512 5.97 7.75 7.49
N ASN A 513 6.33 6.86 8.43
CA ASN A 513 5.36 6.16 9.26
C ASN A 513 4.62 7.14 10.22
N PRO A 514 3.28 7.20 10.20
CA PRO A 514 2.48 8.07 11.07
C PRO A 514 2.84 8.01 12.56
N ALA A 515 3.30 6.85 13.04
CA ALA A 515 3.73 6.68 14.44
C ALA A 515 4.94 7.55 14.82
N ALA A 516 5.80 7.91 13.84
CA ALA A 516 6.92 8.81 14.05
C ALA A 516 6.48 10.26 14.31
N PHE A 517 5.31 10.67 13.79
CA PHE A 517 4.75 12.02 14.02
C PHE A 517 3.93 12.14 15.30
N ALA A 518 3.48 11.00 15.86
CA ALA A 518 2.82 10.95 17.17
C ALA A 518 3.84 10.97 18.33
N GLN A 519 5.11 10.71 18.03
CA GLN A 519 6.20 10.82 18.99
C GLN A 519 6.89 12.16 18.82
N ASP A 520 6.42 13.17 19.54
CA ASP A 520 7.32 14.23 19.96
C ASP A 520 7.09 14.63 21.41
N LYS A 521 8.22 14.93 22.03
CA LYS A 521 8.53 15.16 23.45
C LYS A 521 7.72 16.26 24.15
#